data_AF-M1VHX3-F1
#
_entry.id   AF-M1VHX3-F1
#
_cell.length_a   1.000
_cell.length_b   1.000
_cell.length_c   1.000
_cell.angle_alpha   90.00
_cell.angle_beta   90.00
_cell.angle_gamma   90.00
#
_symmetry.space_group_name_H-M   'P 1'
#
loop_
_entity.id
_entity.type
_entity.pdbx_description
1 polymer ?
#
loop_
_entity_poly.entity_id
_entity_poly.type
_entity_poly.pdbx_seq_one_letter_code
_entity_poly.pdbx_strand_id
1 'polypeptide(L)' 'FGWTPIQAAKAWIDERRWYYHRSNSCADGQVCGHYTQIVWRDTKKIGCAQVTCAGGKGVFMTC' A
#
# COMPACT_ATOMS: atom_id res chain seq x y z
N PHE A 1 -4.74 -10.65 -16.74
CA PHE A 1 -5.18 -9.30 -16.30
C PHE A 1 -5.21 -9.29 -14.78
N GLY A 2 -4.30 -8.56 -14.15
CA GLY A 2 -4.14 -8.52 -12.69
C GLY A 2 -3.22 -7.38 -12.29
N TRP A 3 -3.21 -7.02 -11.01
CA TRP A 3 -2.40 -5.93 -10.47
C TRP A 3 -0.90 -6.17 -10.71
N THR A 4 -0.19 -5.16 -11.20
CA THR A 4 1.28 -5.18 -11.23
C THR A 4 1.86 -4.66 -9.90
N PRO A 5 3.11 -5.01 -9.57
CA PRO A 5 3.78 -4.46 -8.38
C PRO A 5 3.76 -2.93 -8.31
N ILE A 6 3.96 -2.26 -9.45
CA ILE A 6 3.96 -0.80 -9.54
C ILE A 6 2.58 -0.22 -9.23
N GLN A 7 1.51 -0.86 -9.72
CA GLN A 7 0.14 -0.40 -9.45
C GLN A 7 -0.21 -0.56 -7.96
N ALA A 8 0.17 -1.67 -7.33
CA ALA A 8 -0.05 -1.88 -5.90
C ALA A 8 0.72 -0.85 -5.05
N ALA A 9 2.02 -0.67 -5.31
CA ALA A 9 2.83 0.31 -4.62
C ALA A 9 2.30 1.74 -4.82
N LYS A 10 1.84 2.08 -6.03
CA LYS A 10 1.21 3.38 -6.28
C LYS A 10 -0.08 3.56 -5.49
N ALA A 11 -0.95 2.55 -5.43
CA ALA A 11 -2.18 2.61 -4.66
C ALA A 11 -1.91 2.84 -3.16
N TRP A 12 -0.89 2.17 -2.62
CA TRP A 12 -0.43 2.39 -1.24
C TRP A 12 0.13 3.80 -1.01
N ILE A 13 0.93 4.33 -1.93
CA ILE A 13 1.46 5.71 -1.85
C ILE A 13 0.35 6.74 -1.96
N ASP A 14 -0.66 6.48 -2.79
CA ASP A 14 -1.77 7.37 -3.09
C ASP A 14 -2.65 7.67 -1.87
N GLU A 15 -2.57 6.87 -0.79
CA GLU A 15 -3.19 7.16 0.51
C GLU A 15 -2.66 8.47 1.13
N ARG A 16 -1.48 8.95 0.72
CA ARG A 16 -0.94 10.26 1.12
C ARG A 16 -1.95 11.40 1.00
N ARG A 17 -2.87 11.32 0.03
CA ARG A 17 -3.92 12.32 -0.19
C ARG A 17 -4.83 12.53 1.04
N TRP A 18 -4.91 11.54 1.91
CA TRP A 18 -5.74 11.54 3.13
C TRP A 18 -4.92 11.70 4.41
N TYR A 19 -3.60 11.80 4.31
CA TYR A 19 -2.71 11.86 5.46
C TYR A 19 -2.38 13.31 5.83
N TYR A 20 -2.68 13.69 7.08
CA TYR A 20 -2.39 15.02 7.62
C TYR A 20 -1.08 15.00 8.40
N HIS A 21 0.01 15.41 7.75
CA HIS A 21 1.35 15.41 8.35
C HIS A 21 1.49 16.24 9.63
N ARG A 22 0.74 17.35 9.76
CA ARG A 22 0.83 18.24 10.93
C ARG A 22 0.29 17.61 12.21
N SER A 23 -0.81 16.87 12.10
CA SER A 23 -1.49 16.20 13.21
C SER A 23 -1.11 14.72 13.32
N ASN A 24 -0.32 14.21 12.37
CA ASN A 24 0.02 12.79 12.29
C ASN A 24 -1.23 11.89 12.31
N SER A 25 -2.26 12.30 11.56
CA SER A 25 -3.57 11.64 11.52
C SER A 25 -4.02 11.34 10.08
N CYS A 26 -4.95 10.40 9.95
CA CYS A 26 -5.62 10.07 8.70
C CYS A 26 -7.02 10.70 8.70
N ALA A 27 -7.53 11.09 7.53
CA ALA A 27 -8.90 11.56 7.39
C ALA A 27 -9.92 10.48 7.82
N ASP A 28 -11.03 10.93 8.41
CA ASP A 28 -12.06 10.02 8.94
C ASP A 28 -12.59 9.07 7.85
N GLY A 29 -12.65 7.78 8.17
CA GLY A 29 -13.07 6.72 7.26
C GLY A 29 -12.08 6.37 6.14
N GLN A 30 -10.89 6.99 6.12
CA GLN A 30 -9.82 6.66 5.15
C GLN A 30 -8.76 5.74 5.75
N VAL A 31 -7.96 5.14 4.87
CA VAL A 31 -6.80 4.33 5.25
C VAL A 31 -5.54 5.07 4.83
N CYS A 32 -4.57 5.13 5.76
CA CYS A 32 -3.25 5.71 5.53
C CYS A 32 -2.09 4.79 5.99
N GLY A 33 -2.43 3.56 6.40
CA GLY A 33 -1.47 2.61 6.97
C GLY A 33 -0.41 2.17 5.96
N HIS A 34 -0.79 1.98 4.70
CA HIS A 34 0.17 1.58 3.68
C HIS A 34 1.10 2.74 3.33
N TYR A 35 0.57 3.96 3.18
CA TYR A 35 1.42 5.12 2.92
C TYR A 35 2.43 5.35 4.06
N THR A 36 1.96 5.33 5.31
CA THR A 36 2.83 5.55 6.48
C THR A 36 3.89 4.46 6.61
N GLN A 37 3.56 3.19 6.31
CA GLN A 37 4.55 2.12 6.26
C GLN A 37 5.60 2.33 5.15
N ILE A 38 5.20 2.80 3.97
CA ILE A 38 6.13 3.06 2.85
C ILE A 38 7.13 4.16 3.19
N VAL A 39 6.68 5.23 3.85
CA VAL A 39 7.56 6.37 4.23
C VAL A 39 8.14 6.25 5.63
N TRP A 40 8.01 5.08 6.27
CA TRP A 40 8.44 4.87 7.64
C TRP A 40 9.97 4.97 7.74
N ARG A 41 10.46 5.94 8.52
CA ARG A 41 11.90 6.26 8.60
C ARG A 41 12.75 5.05 8.97
N ASP A 42 12.25 4.20 9.86
CA ASP A 42 13.04 3.12 10.45
C ASP A 42 12.98 1.82 9.62
N THR A 43 12.07 1.72 8.65
CA THR A 43 12.03 0.58 7.73
C THR A 43 13.18 0.68 6.74
N LYS A 44 14.14 -0.25 6.82
CA LYS A 44 15.35 -0.26 5.95
C LYS A 44 15.36 -1.37 4.91
N LYS A 45 14.48 -2.37 5.05
CA LYS A 45 14.40 -3.54 4.19
C LYS A 45 12.94 -3.91 4.01
N ILE A 46 12.61 -4.46 2.84
CA ILE A 46 11.29 -4.96 2.50
C ILE A 46 11.43 -6.25 1.70
N GLY A 47 10.47 -7.15 1.85
CA GLY A 47 10.32 -8.34 1.02
C GLY A 47 8.90 -8.39 0.50
N CYS A 48 8.72 -8.80 -0.75
CA CYS A 48 7.41 -8.81 -1.40
C CYS A 48 7.14 -10.16 -2.06
N ALA A 49 5.86 -10.49 -2.17
CA ALA A 49 5.38 -11.66 -2.90
C ALA A 49 4.16 -11.29 -3.75
N GLN A 50 4.02 -11.97 -4.89
CA GLN A 50 2.86 -11.86 -5.77
C GLN A 50 2.42 -13.25 -6.21
N VAL A 51 1.11 -13.50 -6.16
CA VAL A 51 0.52 -14.76 -6.64
C VAL A 51 -0.73 -14.46 -7.47
N THR A 52 -0.90 -15.21 -8.56
CA THR A 52 -2.15 -15.22 -9.33
C THR A 52 -3.07 -16.26 -8.73
N CYS A 53 -4.24 -15.83 -8.24
CA CYS A 53 -5.19 -16.70 -7.57
C CYS A 53 -6.00 -17.52 -8.58
N ALA A 54 -6.20 -18.82 -8.28
CA ALA A 54 -6.96 -19.73 -9.13
C ALA A 54 -8.44 -19.32 -9.25
N GLY A 55 -9.09 -19.77 -10.33
CA GLY A 55 -10.51 -19.51 -10.57
C GLY A 55 -10.84 -18.05 -10.90
N GLY A 56 -9.90 -17.30 -11.48
CA GLY A 56 -10.14 -15.92 -11.91
C GLY A 56 -10.22 -14.90 -10.77
N LYS A 57 -9.77 -15.25 -9.55
CA LYS A 57 -9.84 -14.39 -8.35
C LYS A 57 -8.81 -13.25 -8.31
N GLY A 58 -8.18 -12.94 -9.44
CA GLY A 58 -7.20 -11.86 -9.57
C GLY A 58 -5.82 -12.20 -9.01
N VAL A 59 -5.12 -11.16 -8.54
CA VAL A 59 -3.75 -11.23 -8.03
C VAL A 59 -3.73 -10.80 -6.57
N PHE A 60 -3.09 -11.59 -5.73
CA PHE A 60 -2.76 -11.21 -4.35
C PHE A 60 -1.31 -10.76 -4.30
N MET A 61 -1.06 -9.62 -3.65
CA MET A 61 0.26 -9.05 -3.45
C MET A 61 0.41 -8.63 -2.00
N THR A 62 1.57 -8.93 -1.44
CA THR A 62 1.97 -8.48 -0.10
C THR A 62 3.42 -8.02 -0.15
N CYS A 63 3.65 -6.93 0.56
CA CYS A 63 4.90 -6.56 1.18
C CYS A 63 4.53 -6.19 2.64
#